data_AF-A0A7W0TTK1-F1
#
_entry.id   AF-A0A7W0TTK1-F1
#
_cell.length_a   1.000
_cell.length_b   1.000
_cell.length_c   1.000
_cell.angle_alpha   90.00
_cell.angle_beta   90.00
_cell.angle_gamma   90.00
#
_symmetry.space_group_name_H-M   'P 1'
#
loop_
_entity.id
_entity.type
_entity.pdbx_description
1 polymer ?
#
loop_
_entity_poly.entity_id
_entity_poly.type
_entity_poly.pdbx_seq_one_letter_code
_entity_poly.pdbx_strand_id
1 'polypeptide(L)'
;MSEPVDLDRLLLRDFAPEPALRVAHAGAPAAPRFPAIDAHNHLGGASGDWPGRPVAELLALMDEAGVERIVDLDGRFGDALAAEIARLQAPHPDRFAVFCGLAEANFAT
;
A
#
# COMPACT_ATOMS: atom_id res chain seq x y z
N MET A 1 -26.28 23.07 20.31
CA MET A 1 -26.61 21.63 20.21
C MET A 1 -27.30 21.43 18.89
N SER A 2 -26.77 20.57 18.02
CA SER A 2 -27.43 20.18 16.77
C SER A 2 -28.71 19.39 17.09
N GLU A 3 -29.72 19.53 16.24
CA GLU A 3 -30.93 18.71 16.36
C GLU A 3 -30.63 17.23 16.12
N PRO A 4 -31.36 16.31 16.77
CA PRO A 4 -31.21 14.87 16.51
C PRO A 4 -31.56 14.54 15.05
N VAL A 5 -30.66 13.81 14.40
CA VAL A 5 -30.80 13.40 13.00
C VAL A 5 -31.83 12.28 12.89
N ASP A 6 -32.83 12.45 12.02
CA ASP A 6 -33.72 11.37 11.59
C ASP A 6 -32.97 10.38 10.70
N LEU A 7 -32.59 9.23 11.26
CA LEU A 7 -31.79 8.23 10.56
C LEU A 7 -32.53 7.61 9.37
N ASP A 8 -33.87 7.57 9.38
CA ASP A 8 -34.68 7.02 8.29
C ASP A 8 -34.68 7.92 7.05
N ARG A 9 -34.18 9.16 7.19
CA ARG A 9 -34.08 10.17 6.12
C ARG A 9 -32.66 10.67 5.86
N LEU A 10 -31.66 10.13 6.55
CA LEU A 10 -30.26 10.50 6.35
C LEU A 10 -29.76 10.00 5.00
N LEU A 11 -29.37 10.94 4.12
CA LEU A 11 -28.78 10.58 2.83
C LEU A 11 -27.36 10.05 3.03
N LEU A 12 -26.94 9.08 2.21
CA LEU A 12 -25.59 8.50 2.29
C LEU A 12 -24.48 9.55 2.15
N ARG A 13 -24.69 10.58 1.31
CA ARG A 13 -23.72 11.68 1.12
C ARG A 13 -23.57 12.58 2.35
N ASP A 14 -24.57 12.57 3.23
CA ASP A 14 -24.63 13.39 4.45
C ASP A 14 -24.24 12.55 5.69
N PHE A 15 -23.98 11.25 5.51
CA PHE A 15 -23.53 10.37 6.57
C PHE A 15 -22.05 10.62 6.91
N ALA A 16 -21.80 11.12 8.11
CA ALA A 16 -20.46 11.33 8.66
C ALA A 16 -20.29 10.44 9.91
N PRO A 17 -19.85 9.18 9.77
CA PRO A 17 -19.71 8.27 10.90
C PRO A 17 -18.64 8.79 11.87
N GLU A 18 -19.00 8.85 13.15
CA GLU A 18 -18.03 9.07 14.22
C GLU A 18 -17.42 7.73 14.68
N PRO A 19 -16.12 7.67 15.00
CA PRO A 19 -15.49 6.49 15.56
C PRO A 19 -16.19 6.03 16.85
N ALA A 20 -16.78 4.83 16.84
CA ALA A 20 -17.45 4.26 18.02
C ALA A 20 -16.50 3.47 18.95
N LEU A 21 -15.23 3.27 18.55
CA LEU A 21 -14.24 2.53 19.32
C LEU A 21 -13.86 3.29 20.60
N ARG A 22 -14.36 2.85 21.74
CA ARG A 22 -13.99 3.39 23.06
C ARG A 22 -13.00 2.46 23.75
N VAL A 23 -11.72 2.77 23.61
CA VAL A 23 -10.62 2.06 24.27
C VAL A 23 -9.67 3.07 24.91
N ALA A 24 -8.97 2.67 25.97
CA ALA A 24 -7.87 3.47 26.50
C ALA A 24 -6.81 3.61 25.40
N HIS A 25 -6.62 4.82 24.90
CA HIS A 25 -5.61 5.10 23.88
C HIS A 25 -4.25 5.28 24.57
N ALA A 26 -3.37 4.30 24.40
CA ALA A 26 -2.00 4.36 24.95
C ALA A 26 -1.03 5.19 24.07
N GLY A 27 -1.53 5.83 23.01
CA GLY A 27 -0.70 6.45 21.97
C GLY A 27 -0.29 5.44 20.89
N ALA A 28 0.00 5.93 19.68
CA ALA A 28 0.66 5.12 18.67
C ALA A 28 2.15 4.96 19.03
N PRO A 29 2.74 3.76 18.91
CA PRO A 29 4.17 3.60 19.06
C PRO A 29 4.90 4.40 17.96
N ALA A 30 6.04 5.00 18.30
CA ALA A 30 6.80 5.81 17.36
C ALA A 30 7.46 4.99 16.24
N ALA A 31 7.66 3.69 16.46
CA ALA A 31 8.27 2.76 15.53
C ALA A 31 7.76 1.32 15.81
N PRO A 32 7.79 0.43 14.81
CA PRO A 32 7.46 -0.97 15.03
C PRO A 32 8.51 -1.64 15.94
N ARG A 33 8.06 -2.58 16.78
CA ARG A 33 8.94 -3.31 17.70
C ARG A 33 9.92 -4.26 16.98
N PHE A 34 9.53 -4.72 15.80
CA PHE A 34 10.29 -5.62 14.94
C PHE A 34 10.27 -5.07 13.51
N PRO A 35 11.26 -5.41 12.67
CA PRO A 35 11.22 -5.06 11.25
C PRO A 35 9.92 -5.54 10.60
N ALA A 36 9.26 -4.65 9.86
CA ALA A 36 7.99 -4.93 9.21
C ALA A 36 8.18 -5.31 7.74
N ILE A 37 7.33 -6.21 7.25
CA ILE A 37 7.15 -6.45 5.82
C ILE A 37 5.81 -5.85 5.43
N ASP A 38 5.84 -4.86 4.53
CA ASP A 38 4.64 -4.37 3.89
C ASP A 38 4.24 -5.36 2.79
N ALA A 39 3.20 -6.14 3.08
CA ALA A 39 2.78 -7.26 2.22
C ALA A 39 1.88 -6.84 1.05
N HIS A 40 1.49 -5.56 0.95
CA HIS A 40 0.55 -5.10 -0.08
C HIS A 40 0.81 -3.64 -0.47
N ASN A 41 1.59 -3.44 -1.53
CA ASN A 41 1.83 -2.12 -2.09
C ASN A 41 1.60 -2.09 -3.61
N HIS A 42 1.39 -0.88 -4.12
CA HIS A 42 1.25 -0.55 -5.54
C HIS A 42 2.22 0.59 -5.83
N LEU A 43 3.48 0.24 -6.11
CA LEU A 43 4.56 1.21 -6.31
C LEU A 43 4.73 1.62 -7.78
N GLY A 44 3.96 0.99 -8.66
CA GLY A 44 3.81 1.31 -10.06
C GLY A 44 2.73 2.37 -10.30
N GLY A 45 2.43 2.65 -11.58
CA GLY A 45 1.49 3.71 -11.97
C GLY A 45 0.03 3.45 -11.60
N ALA A 46 -0.29 2.33 -10.95
CA ALA A 46 -1.64 2.03 -10.50
C ALA A 46 -2.04 2.89 -9.29
N SER A 47 -1.06 3.32 -8.46
CA SER A 47 -1.32 4.10 -7.25
C SER A 47 -0.21 5.12 -6.97
N GLY A 48 -0.60 6.39 -6.77
CA GLY A 48 0.33 7.43 -6.32
C GLY A 48 1.33 7.90 -7.37
N ASP A 49 2.41 8.54 -6.90
CA ASP A 49 3.41 9.23 -7.72
C ASP A 49 4.80 8.57 -7.70
N TRP A 50 4.93 7.42 -7.03
CA TRP A 50 6.19 6.68 -6.87
C TRP A 50 6.93 6.36 -8.17
N PRO A 51 6.28 6.05 -9.31
CA PRO A 51 6.98 5.84 -10.57
C PRO A 51 7.79 7.06 -11.05
N GLY A 52 7.39 8.27 -10.64
CA GLY A 52 8.08 9.51 -10.99
C GLY A 52 9.16 9.92 -10.00
N ARG A 53 9.35 9.17 -8.91
CA ARG A 53 10.25 9.53 -7.80
C ARG A 53 11.47 8.61 -7.74
N PRO A 54 12.61 9.09 -7.20
CA PRO A 54 13.77 8.24 -7.01
C PRO A 54 13.48 7.10 -6.02
N VAL A 55 13.88 5.87 -6.35
CA VAL A 55 13.75 4.70 -5.45
C VAL A 55 14.50 4.91 -4.13
N ALA A 56 15.58 5.71 -4.12
CA ALA A 56 16.29 6.10 -2.90
C ALA A 56 15.40 6.83 -1.88
N GLU A 57 14.43 7.61 -2.34
CA GLU A 57 13.47 8.30 -1.47
C GLU A 57 12.51 7.30 -0.82
N LEU A 58 12.06 6.29 -1.58
CA LEU A 58 11.24 5.20 -1.05
C LEU A 58 12.00 4.39 0.01
N LEU A 59 13.27 4.06 -0.25
CA LEU A 59 14.11 3.34 0.70
C LEU A 59 14.30 4.11 2.01
N ALA A 60 14.52 5.43 1.93
CA ALA A 60 14.63 6.28 3.12
C ALA A 60 13.33 6.27 3.93
N LEU A 61 12.17 6.35 3.26
CA LEU A 61 10.87 6.26 3.92
C LEU A 61 10.63 4.89 4.55
N MET A 62 11.02 3.80 3.87
CA MET A 62 10.97 2.45 4.41
C MET A 62 11.79 2.33 5.70
N ASP A 63 13.03 2.86 5.69
CA ASP A 63 13.92 2.84 6.85
C ASP A 63 13.33 3.65 8.02
N GLU A 64 12.77 4.83 7.75
CA GLU A 64 12.08 5.67 8.76
C GLU A 64 10.87 4.96 9.37
N ALA A 65 10.09 4.25 8.55
CA ALA A 65 8.90 3.51 8.98
C ALA A 65 9.22 2.16 9.66
N GLY A 66 10.48 1.72 9.65
CA GLY A 66 10.88 0.39 10.12
C GLY A 66 10.41 -0.76 9.23
N VAL A 67 10.20 -0.49 7.94
CA VAL A 67 9.84 -1.47 6.91
C VAL A 67 11.10 -2.02 6.24
N GLU A 68 11.40 -3.29 6.48
CA GLU A 68 12.56 -3.94 5.86
C GLU A 68 12.31 -4.30 4.39
N ARG A 69 11.07 -4.72 4.07
CA ARG A 69 10.69 -5.22 2.74
C ARG A 69 9.29 -4.79 2.34
N ILE A 70 9.10 -4.56 1.05
CA ILE A 70 7.80 -4.33 0.41
C ILE A 70 7.51 -5.43 -0.61
N VAL A 71 6.27 -5.91 -0.64
CA VAL A 71 5.70 -6.67 -1.76
C VAL A 71 4.95 -5.70 -2.68
N ASP A 72 5.44 -5.56 -3.90
CA ASP A 72 4.84 -4.73 -4.94
C ASP A 72 3.95 -5.58 -5.86
N LEU A 73 2.68 -5.20 -5.96
CA LEU A 73 1.66 -5.94 -6.72
C LEU A 73 1.48 -5.43 -8.15
N ASP A 74 2.27 -4.45 -8.58
CA ASP A 74 2.16 -3.83 -9.90
C ASP A 74 2.99 -4.52 -10.99
N GLY A 75 3.54 -5.70 -10.73
CA GLY A 75 4.38 -6.42 -11.68
C GLY A 75 3.69 -6.82 -12.98
N ARG A 76 2.36 -6.95 -13.04
CA ARG A 76 1.61 -7.34 -14.26
C ARG A 76 2.28 -8.56 -14.93
N PHE A 77 2.55 -8.56 -16.23
CA PHE A 77 3.14 -9.69 -16.95
C PHE A 77 4.04 -9.21 -18.11
N GLY A 78 4.88 -10.12 -18.65
CA GLY A 78 5.74 -9.85 -19.80
C GLY A 78 6.73 -8.71 -19.58
N ASP A 79 6.85 -7.82 -20.56
CA ASP A 79 7.80 -6.69 -20.51
C ASP A 79 7.54 -5.73 -19.34
N ALA A 80 6.27 -5.58 -18.92
CA ALA A 80 5.93 -4.76 -17.76
C ALA A 80 6.51 -5.35 -16.47
N LEU A 81 6.45 -6.68 -16.32
CA LEU A 81 7.05 -7.38 -15.18
C LEU A 81 8.57 -7.26 -15.18
N ALA A 82 9.18 -7.44 -16.35
CA ALA A 82 10.63 -7.30 -16.50
C ALA A 82 11.10 -5.88 -16.14
N ALA A 83 10.34 -4.86 -16.58
CA ALA A 83 10.63 -3.47 -16.26
C ALA A 83 10.52 -3.18 -14.75
N GLU A 84 9.49 -3.70 -14.08
CA GLU A 84 9.28 -3.46 -12.65
C GLU A 84 10.31 -4.20 -11.78
N ILE A 85 10.66 -5.44 -12.14
CA ILE A 85 11.77 -6.17 -11.52
C ILE A 85 13.09 -5.40 -11.71
N ALA A 86 13.37 -4.91 -12.91
CA ALA A 86 14.58 -4.14 -13.19
C ALA A 86 14.65 -2.82 -12.41
N ARG A 87 13.49 -2.22 -12.13
CA ARG A 87 13.36 -0.96 -11.39
C ARG A 87 13.54 -1.14 -9.87
N LEU A 88 12.89 -2.15 -9.28
CA LEU A 88 12.80 -2.31 -7.83
C LEU A 88 13.61 -3.50 -7.31
N GLN A 89 13.26 -4.70 -7.74
CA GLN A 89 13.74 -5.93 -7.10
C GLN A 89 15.19 -6.27 -7.48
N ALA A 90 15.58 -6.15 -8.75
CA ALA A 90 16.93 -6.51 -9.18
C ALA A 90 18.03 -5.60 -8.55
N PRO A 91 17.84 -4.27 -8.45
CA PRO A 91 18.81 -3.41 -7.76
C PRO A 91 18.77 -3.55 -6.22
N HIS A 92 17.65 -4.01 -5.66
CA HIS A 92 17.43 -4.08 -4.21
C HIS A 92 16.75 -5.40 -3.79
N PRO A 93 17.40 -6.56 -3.99
CA PRO A 93 16.77 -7.88 -3.85
C PRO A 93 16.32 -8.21 -2.43
N ASP A 94 16.94 -7.58 -1.42
CA ASP A 94 16.57 -7.75 -0.01
C ASP A 94 15.50 -6.76 0.45
N ARG A 95 15.05 -5.84 -0.42
CA ARG A 95 14.09 -4.78 -0.07
C ARG A 95 12.75 -4.92 -0.78
N PHE A 96 12.69 -5.56 -1.95
CA PHE A 96 11.45 -5.70 -2.71
C PHE A 96 11.22 -7.11 -3.22
N ALA A 97 9.95 -7.50 -3.27
CA ALA A 97 9.46 -8.62 -4.06
C ALA A 97 8.36 -8.11 -5.00
N VAL A 98 8.52 -8.29 -6.30
CA VAL A 98 7.51 -7.92 -7.32
C VAL A 98 6.67 -9.14 -7.63
N PHE A 99 5.37 -9.05 -7.39
CA PHE A 99 4.40 -10.09 -7.74
C PHE A 99 3.96 -9.94 -9.19
N CYS A 100 3.91 -11.07 -9.91
CA CYS A 100 3.35 -11.10 -11.25
C CYS A 100 1.82 -11.25 -11.21
N GLY A 101 1.17 -10.59 -12.15
CA GLY A 101 -0.20 -10.87 -12.54
C GLY A 101 -0.28 -12.10 -13.45
N LEU A 102 -1.45 -12.73 -13.43
CA LEU A 102 -1.80 -13.84 -14.30
C LEU A 102 -2.45 -13.29 -15.57
N ALA A 103 -1.90 -13.58 -16.75
CA ALA A 103 -2.53 -13.22 -18.02
C ALA A 103 -3.47 -14.34 -18.47
N GLU A 104 -4.69 -14.03 -18.93
CA GLU A 104 -5.64 -15.03 -19.43
C GLU A 104 -5.05 -15.91 -20.55
N ALA A 105 -4.22 -15.32 -21.41
CA ALA A 105 -3.50 -16.06 -22.45
C ALA A 105 -2.61 -17.20 -21.90
N ASN A 106 -2.20 -17.13 -20.64
CA ASN A 106 -1.41 -18.19 -19.99
C ASN A 106 -2.27 -19.38 -19.53
N PHE A 107 -3.60 -19.28 -19.63
CA PHE A 107 -4.56 -20.28 -19.15
C PHE A 107 -5.51 -20.80 -20.24
N ALA A 108 -5.40 -20.29 -21.47
CA ALA A 108 -6.14 -20.85 -22.60
C ALA A 108 -5.48 -22.15 -23.08
N THR A 109 -6.17 -23.27 -22.89
CA THR A 109 -5.78 -24.62 -23.38
C THR A 109 -6.08 -24.81 -24.85
#